data_AF-A0A962UMB3-F1
#
_entry.id   AF-A0A962UMB3-F1
#
_cell.length_a   1.000
_cell.length_b   1.000
_cell.length_c   1.000
_cell.angle_alpha   90.00
_cell.angle_beta   90.00
_cell.angle_gamma   90.00
#
_symmetry.space_group_name_H-M   'P 1'
#
loop_
_entity.id
_entity.type
_entity.pdbx_description
1 polymer ?
#
loop_
_entity_poly.entity_id
_entity_poly.type
_entity_poly.pdbx_seq_one_letter_code
_entity_poly.pdbx_strand_id
1 'polypeptide(L)'
;MIGALDSLLLLALLAIPLSWLLATSRWGRWLLVAGYVTQFGLLVTMVSGSSPPSAVSFSLLGNDVGWQLDPLGWLFAMITIGAAGFAATYASGEWSETHAAHGGSLRWLYGGLQINVLA
;
A
#
# COMPACT_ATOMS: atom_id res chain seq x y z
N MET A 1 -19.91 -0.08 10.37
CA MET A 1 -19.57 -1.13 9.39
C MET A 1 -18.23 -0.77 8.79
N ILE A 2 -17.32 -1.74 8.58
CA ILE A 2 -16.04 -1.50 7.90
C ILE A 2 -16.35 -1.36 6.40
N GLY A 3 -15.99 -0.21 5.82
CA GLY A 3 -16.15 0.09 4.41
C GLY A 3 -14.96 -0.33 3.55
N ALA A 4 -15.06 -0.06 2.25
CA ALA A 4 -13.98 -0.35 1.30
C ALA A 4 -12.71 0.48 1.60
N LEU A 5 -12.87 1.75 1.98
CA LEU A 5 -11.76 2.62 2.39
C LEU A 5 -11.05 2.11 3.65
N ASP A 6 -11.81 1.67 4.66
CA ASP A 6 -11.25 1.06 5.87
C ASP A 6 -10.43 -0.19 5.54
N SER A 7 -10.93 -1.02 4.62
CA SER A 7 -10.25 -2.23 4.18
C SER A 7 -8.94 -1.91 3.45
N LEU A 8 -8.94 -0.87 2.61
CA LEU A 8 -7.74 -0.39 1.91
C LEU A 8 -6.70 0.11 2.91
N LEU A 9 -7.10 0.93 3.89
CA LEU A 9 -6.20 1.45 4.93
C LEU A 9 -5.63 0.32 5.79
N LEU A 10 -6.45 -0.65 6.17
CA LEU A 10 -5.99 -1.81 6.94
C LEU A 10 -4.98 -2.65 6.15
N LEU A 11 -5.24 -2.88 4.86
CA LEU A 11 -4.31 -3.62 4.00
C LEU A 11 -2.99 -2.86 3.81
N ALA A 12 -3.02 -1.55 3.59
CA ALA A 12 -1.83 -0.71 3.50
C ALA A 12 -1.01 -0.75 4.81
N LEU A 13 -1.69 -0.61 5.95
CA LEU A 13 -1.06 -0.67 7.26
C LEU A 13 -0.40 -2.03 7.53
N LEU A 14 -1.11 -3.14 7.26
CA LEU A 14 -0.60 -4.49 7.46
C LEU A 14 0.54 -4.84 6.49
N ALA A 15 0.57 -4.23 5.30
CA ALA A 15 1.60 -4.51 4.32
C ALA A 15 3.01 -4.04 4.74
N ILE A 16 3.11 -3.07 5.67
CA ILE A 16 4.39 -2.60 6.21
C ILE A 16 5.10 -3.70 7.03
N PRO A 17 4.52 -4.26 8.12
CA PRO A 17 5.17 -5.35 8.85
C PRO A 17 5.28 -6.63 8.00
N LEU A 18 4.35 -6.88 7.08
CA LEU A 18 4.47 -8.00 6.14
C LEU A 18 5.68 -7.84 5.22
N SER A 19 6.01 -6.62 4.79
CA SER A 19 7.23 -6.36 4.01
C SER A 19 8.50 -6.75 4.77
N TRP A 20 8.55 -6.48 6.07
CA TRP A 20 9.67 -6.88 6.92
C TRP A 20 9.82 -8.41 7.02
N LEU A 21 8.70 -9.14 7.08
CA LEU A 21 8.68 -10.59 7.20
C LEU A 21 8.95 -11.31 5.88
N LEU A 22 8.42 -10.80 4.77
CA LEU A 22 8.32 -11.52 3.51
C LEU A 22 9.38 -11.13 2.46
N ALA A 23 9.93 -9.91 2.52
CA ALA A 23 10.74 -9.37 1.42
C ALA A 23 12.05 -10.14 1.12
N THR A 24 12.57 -10.89 2.09
CA THR A 24 13.83 -11.64 1.92
C THR A 24 13.65 -12.92 1.09
N SER A 25 12.43 -13.45 0.98
CA SER A 25 12.13 -14.62 0.16
C SER A 25 11.53 -14.20 -1.19
N ARG A 26 11.92 -14.87 -2.28
CA ARG A 26 11.35 -14.64 -3.61
C ARG A 26 9.84 -14.80 -3.65
N TRP A 27 9.32 -15.87 -3.03
CA TRP A 27 7.88 -16.09 -2.92
C TRP A 27 7.19 -15.04 -2.04
N GLY A 28 7.86 -14.60 -0.98
CA GLY A 28 7.37 -13.53 -0.13
C GLY A 28 7.22 -12.20 -0.89
N ARG A 29 8.18 -11.86 -1.76
CA ARG A 29 8.08 -10.69 -2.63
C ARG A 29 6.88 -10.75 -3.59
N TRP A 30 6.63 -11.90 -4.20
CA TRP A 30 5.43 -12.08 -5.03
C TRP A 30 4.12 -11.99 -4.24
N LEU A 31 4.12 -12.45 -2.99
CA LEU A 31 2.97 -12.26 -2.10
C LEU A 31 2.74 -10.77 -1.79
N LEU A 32 3.80 -9.97 -1.62
CA LEU A 32 3.69 -8.51 -1.46
C LEU A 32 3.18 -7.82 -2.73
N VAL A 33 3.58 -8.30 -3.92
CA VAL A 33 3.02 -7.84 -5.21
C VAL A 33 1.52 -8.11 -5.29
N ALA A 34 1.09 -9.32 -4.91
CA ALA A 34 -0.34 -9.65 -4.83
C ALA A 34 -1.10 -8.73 -3.85
N GLY A 35 -0.44 -8.30 -2.77
CA GLY A 35 -0.95 -7.27 -1.86
C GLY A 35 -1.25 -5.95 -2.57
N TYR A 36 -0.32 -5.42 -3.38
CA TYR A 36 -0.56 -4.22 -4.18
C TYR A 36 -1.69 -4.40 -5.20
N VAL A 37 -1.77 -5.55 -5.86
CA VAL A 37 -2.88 -5.87 -6.79
C VAL A 37 -4.22 -5.85 -6.06
N THR A 38 -4.26 -6.38 -4.83
CA THR A 38 -5.48 -6.38 -4.00
C THR A 38 -5.88 -4.95 -3.60
N GLN A 39 -4.92 -4.13 -3.15
CA GLN A 39 -5.15 -2.72 -2.82
C GLN A 39 -5.65 -1.94 -4.04
N PHE A 40 -5.02 -2.14 -5.20
CA PHE A 40 -5.41 -1.49 -6.45
C PHE A 40 -6.82 -1.92 -6.89
N GLY A 41 -7.12 -3.21 -6.81
CA GLY A 41 -8.45 -3.75 -7.10
C GLY A 41 -9.53 -3.14 -6.21
N LEU A 42 -9.28 -2.99 -4.91
CA LEU A 42 -10.20 -2.28 -4.00
C LEU A 42 -10.38 -0.81 -4.42
N LEU A 43 -9.30 -0.13 -4.78
CA LEU A 43 -9.37 1.27 -5.20
C LEU A 43 -10.22 1.46 -6.47
N VAL A 44 -10.14 0.53 -7.42
CA VAL A 44 -11.00 0.52 -8.62
C VAL A 44 -12.49 0.41 -8.27
N THR A 45 -12.85 -0.31 -7.20
CA THR A 45 -14.26 -0.39 -6.77
C THR A 45 -14.81 0.92 -6.21
N MET A 46 -13.93 1.82 -5.76
CA MET A 46 -14.27 3.12 -5.16
C MET A 46 -14.23 4.25 -6.19
N VAL A 47 -14.69 3.97 -7.42
CA VAL A 47 -14.50 4.85 -8.57
C VAL A 47 -15.01 6.27 -8.26
N SER A 48 -14.22 7.27 -8.65
CA SER A 48 -14.51 8.69 -8.45
C SER A 48 -14.64 9.13 -6.98
N GLY A 49 -14.00 8.44 -6.02
CA GLY A 49 -14.04 8.85 -4.61
C GLY A 49 -15.44 8.74 -3.98
N SER A 50 -16.26 7.82 -4.49
CA SER A 50 -17.64 7.60 -4.02
C SER A 50 -17.72 6.81 -2.70
N SER A 51 -16.57 6.52 -2.08
CA SER A 51 -16.53 5.81 -0.81
C SER A 51 -17.01 6.68 0.34
N PRO A 52 -17.82 6.13 1.25
CA PRO A 52 -18.11 6.77 2.53
C PRO A 52 -16.81 7.10 3.28
N PRO A 53 -16.82 8.12 4.15
CA PRO A 53 -15.74 8.35 5.09
C PRO A 53 -15.41 7.07 5.87
N SER A 54 -14.12 6.90 6.16
CA SER A 54 -13.62 5.80 6.97
C SER A 54 -14.27 5.81 8.35
N ALA A 55 -14.52 4.63 8.91
CA ALA A 55 -14.92 4.47 10.29
C ALA A 55 -13.80 4.87 11.28
N VAL A 56 -12.55 4.95 10.80
CA VAL A 56 -11.40 5.41 11.59
C VAL A 56 -11.42 6.93 11.63
N SER A 57 -11.74 7.47 12.81
CA SER A 57 -11.71 8.89 13.10
C SER A 57 -11.23 9.14 14.53
N PHE A 58 -10.69 10.32 14.79
CA PHE A 58 -10.29 10.76 16.13
C PHE A 58 -10.48 12.26 16.28
N SER A 59 -10.64 12.73 17.52
CA SER A 59 -10.72 14.16 17.80
C SER A 59 -9.33 14.74 18.04
N LEU A 60 -8.96 15.78 17.28
CA LEU A 60 -7.71 16.52 17.43
C LEU A 60 -8.03 18.00 17.62
N LEU A 61 -7.61 18.56 18.76
CA LEU A 61 -7.87 19.96 19.14
C LEU A 61 -9.37 20.33 19.06
N GLY A 62 -10.26 19.38 19.40
CA GLY A 62 -11.71 19.57 19.36
C GLY A 62 -12.34 19.46 17.97
N ASN A 63 -11.59 19.01 16.97
CA ASN A 63 -12.09 18.76 15.60
C ASN A 63 -12.05 17.27 15.30
N ASP A 64 -13.10 16.75 14.67
CA ASP A 64 -13.10 15.37 14.20
C ASP A 64 -12.27 15.24 12.92
N VAL A 65 -11.23 14.41 13.00
CA VAL A 65 -10.32 14.09 11.91
C VAL A 65 -10.59 12.65 11.49
N GLY A 66 -10.86 12.46 10.20
CA GLY A 66 -11.17 11.17 9.60
C GLY A 66 -10.61 11.05 8.20
N TRP A 67 -10.56 9.82 7.70
CA TRP A 67 -10.05 9.53 6.36
C TRP A 67 -11.22 9.58 5.39
N GLN A 68 -11.06 10.33 4.31
CA GLN A 68 -12.01 10.41 3.22
C GLN A 68 -11.27 10.32 1.90
N LEU A 69 -11.89 9.68 0.91
CA LEU A 69 -11.31 9.54 -0.42
C LEU A 69 -12.17 10.34 -1.41
N ASP A 70 -11.72 11.54 -1.76
CA ASP A 70 -12.36 12.35 -2.81
C ASP A 70 -11.86 11.92 -4.22
N PRO A 71 -12.42 12.47 -5.32
CA PRO A 71 -11.99 12.10 -6.67
C PRO A 71 -10.51 12.38 -6.98
N LEU A 72 -9.93 13.44 -6.40
CA LEU A 72 -8.54 13.82 -6.62
C LEU A 72 -7.60 12.90 -5.83
N GLY A 73 -7.92 12.64 -4.56
CA GLY A 73 -7.24 11.66 -3.71
C GLY A 73 -7.30 10.25 -4.31
N TRP A 74 -8.43 9.87 -4.90
CA TRP A 74 -8.57 8.61 -5.64
C TRP A 74 -7.58 8.53 -6.82
N LEU A 75 -7.45 9.59 -7.63
CA LEU A 75 -6.51 9.63 -8.74
C LEU A 75 -5.05 9.46 -8.26
N PHE A 76 -4.66 10.18 -7.21
CA PHE A 76 -3.32 10.05 -6.65
C PHE A 76 -3.08 8.67 -6.06
N ALA A 77 -4.04 8.09 -5.35
CA ALA A 77 -3.93 6.73 -4.83
C ALA A 77 -3.75 5.70 -5.96
N MET A 78 -4.43 5.88 -7.11
CA MET A 78 -4.26 5.00 -8.28
C MET A 78 -2.83 5.05 -8.81
N ILE A 79 -2.27 6.26 -8.92
CA ILE A 79 -0.90 6.47 -9.40
C ILE A 79 0.10 5.86 -8.40
N THR A 80 -0.04 6.18 -7.11
CA THR A 80 0.89 5.74 -6.06
C THR A 80 0.90 4.21 -5.91
N ILE A 81 -0.26 3.59 -5.76
CA ILE A 81 -0.36 2.12 -5.60
C ILE A 81 0.07 1.42 -6.90
N GLY A 82 -0.33 1.96 -8.06
CA GLY A 82 0.07 1.41 -9.36
C GLY A 82 1.58 1.44 -9.54
N ALA A 83 2.22 2.60 -9.33
CA ALA A 83 3.66 2.76 -9.45
C ALA A 83 4.42 1.87 -8.46
N ALA A 84 3.99 1.83 -7.19
CA ALA A 84 4.57 0.96 -6.18
C ALA A 84 4.43 -0.52 -6.55
N GLY A 85 3.27 -0.93 -7.08
CA GLY A 85 3.02 -2.28 -7.57
C GLY A 85 3.93 -2.68 -8.73
N PHE A 86 4.11 -1.81 -9.73
CA PHE A 86 5.04 -2.05 -10.83
C PHE A 86 6.50 -2.12 -10.35
N ALA A 87 6.91 -1.19 -9.48
CA ALA A 87 8.25 -1.20 -8.89
C ALA A 87 8.50 -2.49 -8.08
N ALA A 88 7.53 -2.91 -7.26
CA ALA A 88 7.59 -4.14 -6.48
C ALA A 88 7.62 -5.40 -7.36
N THR A 89 6.90 -5.39 -8.48
CA THR A 89 6.90 -6.48 -9.46
C THR A 89 8.26 -6.61 -10.12
N TYR A 90 8.82 -5.50 -10.60
CA TYR A 90 10.17 -5.46 -11.16
C TYR A 90 11.21 -5.93 -10.13
N ALA A 91 11.13 -5.43 -8.90
CA ALA A 91 12.01 -5.82 -7.82
C ALA A 91 11.84 -7.28 -7.39
N SER A 92 10.71 -7.95 -7.67
CA SER A 92 10.51 -9.33 -7.23
C SER A 92 11.44 -10.34 -7.93
N GLY A 93 11.98 -9.97 -9.11
CA GLY A 93 12.91 -10.76 -9.91
C GLY A 93 14.39 -10.53 -9.56
N GLU A 94 15.26 -10.79 -10.55
CA GLU A 94 16.74 -10.81 -10.42
C GLU A 94 17.35 -9.49 -9.94
N TRP A 95 16.67 -8.36 -10.19
CA TRP A 95 17.12 -7.06 -9.76
C TRP A 95 17.28 -6.99 -8.23
N SER A 96 16.34 -7.56 -7.45
CA SER A 96 16.46 -7.58 -5.98
C SER A 96 17.63 -8.39 -5.47
N GLU A 97 17.97 -9.48 -6.15
CA GLU A 97 19.10 -10.34 -5.78
C GLU A 97 20.41 -9.58 -5.98
N THR A 98 20.53 -8.85 -7.09
CA THR A 98 21.66 -7.96 -7.36
C THR A 98 21.72 -6.81 -6.35
N HIS A 99 20.58 -6.17 -6.06
CA HIS A 99 20.51 -5.09 -5.07
C HIS A 99 20.96 -5.55 -3.68
N ALA A 100 20.48 -6.73 -3.24
CA ALA A 100 20.88 -7.32 -1.97
C ALA A 100 22.37 -7.71 -1.94
N ALA A 101 22.91 -8.24 -3.04
CA ALA A 101 24.33 -8.56 -3.16
C ALA A 101 25.25 -7.33 -3.04
N HIS A 102 24.76 -6.14 -3.40
CA HIS A 102 25.48 -4.87 -3.24
C HIS A 102 25.20 -4.16 -1.90
N GLY A 103 24.70 -4.88 -0.90
CA GLY A 103 24.45 -4.36 0.45
C GLY A 103 23.10 -3.65 0.63
N GLY A 104 22.23 -3.67 -0.39
CA GLY A 104 20.89 -3.11 -0.31
C GLY A 104 19.93 -3.94 0.56
N SER A 105 19.05 -3.27 1.30
CA SER A 105 18.07 -3.94 2.16
C SER A 105 16.72 -4.11 1.46
N LEU A 106 16.34 -5.36 1.17
CA LEU A 106 15.02 -5.67 0.60
C LEU A 106 13.86 -5.33 1.55
N ARG A 107 14.09 -5.42 2.85
CA ARG A 107 13.07 -5.02 3.85
C ARG A 107 12.79 -3.52 3.79
N TRP A 108 13.84 -2.71 3.66
CA TRP A 108 13.69 -1.27 3.53
C TRP A 108 13.13 -0.86 2.16
N LEU A 109 13.51 -1.56 1.10
CA LEU A 109 12.94 -1.34 -0.23
C LEU A 109 11.41 -1.56 -0.23
N TYR A 110 10.96 -2.77 0.16
CA TYR A 110 9.54 -3.10 0.15
C TYR A 110 8.76 -2.35 1.24
N GLY A 111 9.35 -2.19 2.42
CA GLY A 111 8.76 -1.40 3.51
C GLY A 111 8.61 0.07 3.13
N GLY A 112 9.60 0.67 2.48
CA GLY A 112 9.56 2.05 2.00
C GLY A 112 8.47 2.26 0.95
N LEU A 113 8.29 1.33 0.02
CA LEU A 113 7.19 1.38 -0.95
C LEU A 113 5.81 1.32 -0.25
N GLN A 114 5.64 0.46 0.76
CA GLN A 114 4.37 0.38 1.50
C GLN A 114 4.11 1.60 2.38
N ILE A 115 5.15 2.17 2.99
CA ILE A 115 5.06 3.42 3.74
C ILE A 115 4.63 4.56 2.81
N ASN A 116 5.18 4.63 1.59
CA ASN A 116 4.78 5.61 0.60
C ASN A 116 3.32 5.45 0.15
N VAL A 117 2.81 4.22 0.11
CA VAL A 117 1.39 3.96 -0.20
C VAL A 117 0.46 4.34 0.96
N LEU A 118 0.89 4.18 2.21
CA LEU A 118 0.07 4.53 3.38
C LEU A 118 0.06 6.03 3.68
N ALA A 119 1.14 6.74 3.38
CA ALA A 119 1.35 8.16 3.66
C ALA A 119 0.47 9.07 2.80
#